data_AF-A0A4Y2FYA2-F1
#
_entry.id   AF-A0A4Y2FYA2-F1
#
_cell.length_a   1.000
_cell.length_b   1.000
_cell.length_c   1.000
_cell.angle_alpha   90.00
_cell.angle_beta   90.00
_cell.angle_gamma   90.00
#
_symmetry.space_group_name_H-M   'P 1'
#
loop_
_entity.id
_entity.type
_entity.pdbx_description
1 polymer ?
#
loop_
_entity_poly.entity_id
_entity_poly.type
_entity_poly.pdbx_seq_one_letter_code
_entity_poly.pdbx_strand_id
1 'polypeptide(L)'
;MPETGPLTRSMDEKFEKLVAMMAAMRSGQEEIKSQIQAHTESQVEEMKIHVDRCIGKIEEEVQCVKLKIEKVESEVQRKIEESKGEVQEKIGNLERRLSELEERPNYFPASPEFMSSRPTFKPLTFDGQTSWTVFKTQFDVVSSTNGWTDFEKVSQLVASL
;
A
#
# COMPACT_ATOMS: atom_id res chain seq x y z
N MET A 1 21.55 94.81 -42.38
CA MET A 1 21.48 93.35 -42.10
C MET A 1 20.14 93.10 -41.43
N PRO A 2 19.27 92.22 -41.94
CA PRO A 2 17.96 92.02 -41.33
C PRO A 2 18.11 91.18 -40.05
N GLU A 3 17.47 91.61 -38.97
CA GLU A 3 17.47 90.92 -37.69
C GLU A 3 16.67 89.61 -37.80
N THR A 4 17.38 88.49 -37.86
CA THR A 4 16.79 87.13 -37.86
C THR A 4 16.42 86.62 -36.46
N GLY A 5 16.67 87.41 -35.41
CA GLY A 5 16.58 87.00 -34.00
C GLY A 5 15.21 86.48 -33.49
N PRO A 6 14.04 86.99 -33.93
CA PRO A 6 12.75 86.49 -33.45
C PRO A 6 12.38 85.10 -34.01
N LEU A 7 12.70 84.84 -35.28
CA LEU A 7 12.39 83.57 -35.94
C LEU A 7 13.25 82.42 -35.39
N THR A 8 14.55 82.67 -35.17
CA THR A 8 15.46 81.69 -34.59
C THR A 8 15.02 81.31 -33.18
N ARG A 9 14.67 82.29 -32.33
CA ARG A 9 14.13 82.02 -30.99
C ARG A 9 12.86 81.17 -30.99
N SER A 10 11.93 81.42 -31.91
CA SER A 10 10.70 80.63 -32.02
C SER A 10 10.94 79.18 -32.43
N MET A 11 11.92 78.94 -33.31
CA MET A 11 12.32 77.59 -33.71
C MET A 11 12.98 76.83 -32.54
N ASP A 12 13.87 77.49 -31.81
CA ASP A 12 14.54 76.93 -30.63
C ASP A 12 13.52 76.54 -29.55
N GLU A 13 12.53 77.40 -29.25
CA GLU A 13 11.45 77.09 -28.29
C GLU A 13 10.63 75.86 -28.68
N LYS A 14 10.34 75.67 -29.98
CA LYS A 14 9.60 74.50 -30.47
C LYS A 14 10.46 73.23 -30.37
N PHE A 15 11.74 73.33 -30.66
CA PHE A 15 12.68 72.22 -30.53
C PHE A 15 12.82 71.78 -29.06
N GLU A 16 12.97 72.73 -28.14
CA GLU A 16 13.02 72.43 -26.70
C GLU A 16 11.74 71.76 -26.19
N LYS A 17 10.56 72.22 -26.63
CA LYS A 17 9.28 71.55 -26.30
C LYS A 17 9.21 70.12 -26.82
N LEU A 18 9.72 69.87 -28.03
CA LEU A 18 9.76 68.52 -28.61
C LEU A 18 10.73 67.60 -27.83
N VAL A 19 11.91 68.12 -27.45
CA VAL A 19 12.88 67.40 -26.62
C VAL A 19 12.28 67.08 -25.25
N ALA A 20 11.62 68.04 -24.61
CA ALA A 20 10.94 67.83 -23.32
C ALA A 20 9.83 66.76 -23.41
N MET A 21 9.05 66.77 -24.49
CA MET A 21 8.02 65.73 -24.74
C MET A 21 8.66 64.35 -24.91
N MET A 22 9.73 64.22 -25.69
CA MET A 22 10.44 62.95 -25.85
C MET A 22 11.05 62.45 -24.54
N ALA A 23 11.60 63.36 -23.72
CA ALA A 23 12.13 63.03 -22.41
C ALA A 23 11.04 62.52 -21.46
N ALA A 24 9.88 63.18 -21.43
CA ALA A 24 8.73 62.77 -20.63
C ALA A 24 8.16 61.40 -21.06
N MET A 25 8.10 61.14 -22.37
CA MET A 25 7.70 59.81 -22.88
C MET A 25 8.68 58.72 -22.44
N ARG A 26 9.99 59.00 -22.52
CA ARG A 26 11.02 58.05 -22.08
C ARG A 26 10.94 57.79 -20.58
N SER A 27 10.81 58.82 -19.75
CA SER A 27 10.69 58.65 -18.30
C SER A 27 9.42 57.87 -17.92
N GLY A 28 8.29 58.13 -18.59
CA GLY A 28 7.06 57.38 -18.37
C GLY A 28 7.17 55.90 -18.76
N GLN A 29 7.89 55.58 -19.83
CA GLN A 29 8.17 54.18 -20.21
C GLN A 29 9.06 53.48 -19.19
N GLU A 30 10.13 54.13 -18.72
CA GLU A 30 11.01 53.55 -17.69
C GLU A 30 10.28 53.37 -16.35
N GLU A 31 9.39 54.29 -15.98
CA GLU A 31 8.57 54.14 -14.77
C GLU A 31 7.62 52.95 -14.88
N ILE A 32 6.89 52.82 -15.99
CA ILE A 32 5.99 51.68 -16.23
C ILE A 32 6.78 50.37 -16.20
N LYS A 33 7.93 50.32 -16.87
CA LYS A 33 8.80 49.13 -16.89
C LYS A 33 9.30 48.78 -15.48
N SER A 34 9.75 49.76 -14.71
CA SER A 34 10.21 49.56 -13.33
C SER A 34 9.08 49.07 -12.42
N GLN A 35 7.87 49.60 -12.56
CA GLN A 35 6.71 49.16 -11.77
C GLN A 35 6.31 47.72 -12.12
N ILE A 36 6.26 47.38 -13.42
CA ILE A 36 5.97 46.01 -13.87
C ILE A 36 7.02 45.04 -13.33
N GLN A 37 8.30 45.38 -13.47
CA GLN A 37 9.39 44.55 -13.00
C GLN A 37 9.31 44.31 -11.49
N ALA A 38 9.12 45.37 -10.68
CA ALA A 38 9.01 45.26 -9.24
C ALA A 38 7.79 44.43 -8.80
N HIS A 39 6.64 44.61 -9.47
CA HIS A 39 5.44 43.82 -9.19
C HIS A 39 5.65 42.34 -9.53
N THR A 40 6.24 42.03 -10.69
CA THR A 40 6.55 40.66 -11.09
C THR A 40 7.54 40.01 -10.11
N GLU A 41 8.61 40.72 -9.73
CA GLU A 41 9.58 40.21 -8.75
C GLU A 41 8.92 39.93 -7.39
N SER A 42 8.07 40.84 -6.89
CA SER A 42 7.32 40.66 -5.66
C SER A 42 6.40 39.43 -5.71
N GLN A 43 5.64 39.26 -6.80
CA GLN A 43 4.74 38.11 -6.96
C GLN A 43 5.49 36.79 -7.05
N VAL A 44 6.65 36.77 -7.72
CA VAL A 44 7.49 35.57 -7.82
C VAL A 44 8.02 35.19 -6.44
N GLU A 45 8.47 36.16 -5.62
CA GLU A 45 8.96 35.86 -4.28
C GLU A 45 7.83 35.38 -3.35
N GLU A 46 6.63 35.99 -3.42
CA GLU A 46 5.46 35.50 -2.69
C GLU A 46 5.09 34.05 -3.08
N MET A 47 5.09 33.76 -4.39
CA MET A 47 4.82 32.41 -4.89
C MET A 47 5.87 31.41 -4.42
N LYS A 48 7.16 31.81 -4.43
CA LYS A 48 8.26 31.00 -3.91
C LYS A 48 8.06 30.65 -2.44
N ILE A 49 7.74 31.64 -1.59
CA ILE A 49 7.43 31.41 -0.17
C ILE A 49 6.25 30.44 -0.01
N HIS A 50 5.21 30.57 -0.84
CA HIS A 50 4.06 29.67 -0.78
C HIS A 50 4.43 28.23 -1.16
N VAL A 51 5.20 28.07 -2.24
CA VAL A 51 5.69 26.77 -2.71
C VAL A 51 6.58 26.11 -1.65
N ASP A 52 7.54 26.84 -1.07
CA ASP A 52 8.42 26.31 -0.02
C ASP A 52 7.62 25.83 1.20
N ARG A 53 6.58 26.57 1.58
CA ARG A 53 5.65 26.16 2.66
C ARG A 53 4.87 24.89 2.30
N CYS A 54 4.41 24.76 1.06
CA CYS A 54 3.71 23.57 0.60
C CYS A 54 4.64 22.35 0.57
N ILE A 55 5.89 22.53 0.12
CA ILE A 55 6.92 21.49 0.13
C ILE A 55 7.15 21.01 1.58
N GLY A 56 7.37 21.92 2.53
CA GLY A 56 7.58 21.53 3.92
C GLY A 56 6.43 20.72 4.54
N LYS A 57 5.18 21.09 4.24
CA LYS A 57 4.00 20.32 4.68
C LYS A 57 3.97 18.91 4.08
N ILE A 58 4.29 18.78 2.80
CA ILE A 58 4.33 17.48 2.11
C ILE A 58 5.45 16.62 2.71
N GLU A 59 6.62 17.20 2.99
CA GLU A 59 7.72 16.49 3.64
C GLU A 59 7.34 15.95 5.02
N GLU A 60 6.67 16.76 5.85
CA GLU A 60 6.14 16.34 7.15
C GLU A 60 5.13 15.18 7.01
N GLU A 61 4.19 15.28 6.08
CA GLU A 61 3.20 14.22 5.83
C GLU A 61 3.85 12.92 5.35
N VAL A 62 4.84 13.01 4.44
CA VAL A 62 5.60 11.85 3.95
C VAL A 62 6.35 11.16 5.09
N GLN A 63 7.01 11.92 5.99
CA GLN A 63 7.67 11.33 7.16
C GLN A 63 6.67 10.67 8.12
N CYS A 64 5.51 11.31 8.36
CA CYS A 64 4.45 10.74 9.17
C CYS A 64 3.92 9.41 8.61
N VAL A 65 3.69 9.35 7.30
CA VAL A 65 3.26 8.12 6.61
C VAL A 65 4.35 7.04 6.70
N LYS A 66 5.61 7.41 6.50
CA LYS A 66 6.74 6.48 6.62
C LYS A 66 6.79 5.81 8.00
N LEU A 67 6.69 6.59 9.08
CA LEU A 67 6.67 6.06 10.45
C LEU A 67 5.45 5.16 10.72
N LYS A 68 4.29 5.49 10.16
CA LYS A 68 3.08 4.64 10.27
C LYS A 68 3.28 3.30 9.57
N ILE A 69 3.91 3.29 8.39
CA ILE A 69 4.22 2.06 7.65
C ILE A 69 5.19 1.18 8.45
N GLU A 70 6.29 1.74 8.96
CA GLU A 70 7.26 1.01 9.79
C GLU A 70 6.60 0.40 11.05
N LYS A 71 5.69 1.14 11.70
CA LYS A 71 4.92 0.63 12.84
C LYS A 71 4.03 -0.54 12.43
N VAL A 72 3.28 -0.43 11.34
CA VAL A 72 2.41 -1.50 10.85
C VAL A 72 3.22 -2.73 10.47
N GLU A 73 4.36 -2.55 9.80
CA GLU A 73 5.26 -3.65 9.42
C GLU A 73 5.75 -4.43 10.64
N SER A 74 6.24 -3.71 11.67
CA SER A 74 6.68 -4.37 12.92
C SER A 74 5.54 -5.07 13.67
N GLU A 75 4.32 -4.51 13.66
CA GLU A 75 3.16 -5.13 14.29
C GLU A 75 2.74 -6.43 13.57
N VAL A 76 2.73 -6.41 12.24
CA VAL A 76 2.43 -7.58 11.41
C VAL A 76 3.49 -8.65 11.61
N GLN A 77 4.77 -8.28 11.58
CA GLN A 77 5.87 -9.21 11.79
C GLN A 77 5.78 -9.90 13.16
N ARG A 78 5.49 -9.13 14.23
CA ARG A 78 5.28 -9.67 15.57
C ARG A 78 4.12 -10.67 15.62
N LYS A 79 2.97 -10.34 15.02
CA LYS A 79 1.80 -11.24 14.98
C LYS A 79 2.11 -12.53 14.23
N ILE A 80 2.89 -12.47 13.16
CA ILE A 80 3.32 -13.65 12.41
C ILE A 80 4.18 -14.56 13.29
N GLU A 81 5.19 -14.02 13.97
CA GLU A 81 6.06 -14.84 14.83
C GLU A 81 5.30 -15.43 16.03
N GLU A 82 4.40 -14.66 16.64
CA GLU A 82 3.51 -15.14 17.70
C GLU A 82 2.63 -16.31 17.23
N SER A 83 1.92 -16.12 16.11
CA SER A 83 1.08 -17.18 15.54
C SER A 83 1.86 -18.42 15.12
N LYS A 84 3.08 -18.25 14.62
CA LYS A 84 3.99 -19.34 14.26
C LYS A 84 4.40 -20.14 15.51
N GLY A 85 4.72 -19.45 16.61
CA GLY A 85 5.01 -20.08 17.89
C GLY A 85 3.84 -20.91 18.41
N GLU A 86 2.61 -20.36 18.39
CA GLU A 86 1.41 -21.10 18.80
C GLU A 86 1.14 -22.35 17.94
N VAL A 87 1.33 -22.24 16.62
CA VAL A 87 1.16 -23.38 15.71
C VAL A 87 2.21 -24.45 15.98
N GLN A 88 3.48 -24.05 16.18
CA GLN A 88 4.55 -24.99 16.53
C GLN A 88 4.29 -25.71 17.86
N GLU A 89 3.80 -25.00 18.87
CA GLU A 89 3.42 -25.61 20.16
C GLU A 89 2.28 -26.63 19.99
N LYS A 90 1.24 -26.27 19.22
CA LYS A 90 0.12 -27.18 18.92
C LYS A 90 0.58 -28.42 18.17
N ILE A 91 1.46 -28.27 17.18
CA ILE A 91 2.05 -29.40 16.44
C ILE A 91 2.83 -30.30 17.41
N GLY A 92 3.73 -29.75 18.23
CA GLY A 92 4.50 -30.54 19.20
C GLY A 92 3.63 -31.24 20.25
N ASN A 93 2.50 -30.65 20.63
CA ASN A 93 1.51 -31.32 21.50
C ASN A 93 0.86 -32.52 20.80
N LEU A 94 0.49 -32.37 19.52
CA LEU A 94 -0.12 -33.44 18.72
C LEU A 94 0.87 -34.58 18.46
N GLU A 95 2.12 -34.28 18.13
CA GLU A 95 3.19 -35.28 17.94
C GLU A 95 3.40 -36.14 19.20
N ARG A 96 3.38 -35.52 20.38
CA ARG A 96 3.47 -36.24 21.66
C ARG A 96 2.28 -37.16 21.89
N ARG A 97 1.06 -36.66 21.68
CA ARG A 97 -0.18 -37.45 21.82
C ARG A 97 -0.26 -38.59 20.81
N LEU A 98 0.27 -38.39 19.60
CA LEU A 98 0.36 -39.44 18.58
C LEU A 98 1.32 -40.54 19.03
N SER A 99 2.48 -40.17 19.57
CA SER A 99 3.48 -41.11 20.10
C SER A 99 2.91 -41.96 21.24
N GLU A 100 2.17 -41.35 22.18
CA GLU A 100 1.49 -42.07 23.28
C GLU A 100 0.44 -43.09 22.78
N LEU A 101 -0.25 -42.79 21.68
CA LEU A 101 -1.22 -43.70 21.07
C LEU A 101 -0.56 -44.84 20.29
N GLU A 102 0.59 -44.58 19.66
CA GLU A 102 1.36 -45.60 18.93
C GLU A 102 2.07 -46.58 19.87
N GLU A 103 2.57 -46.09 21.01
CA GLU A 103 3.30 -46.93 21.98
C GLU A 103 2.38 -47.82 22.83
N ARG A 104 1.08 -47.51 22.91
CA ARG A 104 0.09 -48.40 23.53
C ARG A 104 -0.35 -49.46 22.51
N PRO A 105 0.24 -50.67 22.51
CA PRO A 105 -0.14 -51.66 21.52
C PRO A 105 -1.60 -52.01 21.79
N ASN A 106 -2.42 -51.94 20.75
CA ASN A 106 -3.76 -52.49 20.78
C ASN A 106 -3.64 -53.99 21.09
N TYR A 107 -3.69 -54.36 22.37
CA TYR A 107 -3.95 -55.73 22.79
C TYR A 107 -5.44 -55.98 22.57
N PHE A 108 -5.80 -56.10 21.29
CA PHE A 108 -7.05 -56.72 20.91
C PHE A 108 -6.86 -58.22 21.17
N PRO A 109 -7.59 -58.84 22.12
CA PRO A 109 -7.68 -60.29 22.10
C PRO A 109 -8.23 -60.66 20.72
N ALA A 110 -7.52 -61.54 20.01
CA ALA A 110 -7.94 -62.05 18.72
C ALA A 110 -9.29 -62.76 18.88
N SER A 111 -10.39 -62.00 18.79
CA SER A 111 -11.72 -62.57 18.68
C SER A 111 -11.87 -63.08 17.24
N PRO A 112 -12.13 -64.38 17.04
CA PRO A 112 -12.30 -64.97 15.71
C PRO A 112 -13.52 -64.46 14.92
N GLU A 113 -14.33 -63.56 15.48
CA GLU A 113 -15.68 -63.26 14.95
C GLU A 113 -15.75 -62.09 13.94
N PHE A 114 -14.68 -61.32 13.73
CA PHE A 114 -14.69 -60.16 12.83
C PHE A 114 -14.04 -60.39 11.46
N MET A 115 -14.24 -61.57 10.86
CA MET A 115 -14.06 -61.72 9.41
C MET A 115 -15.30 -61.22 8.65
N SER A 116 -15.82 -60.04 9.02
CA SER A 116 -16.81 -59.36 8.18
C SER A 116 -16.08 -58.71 7.01
N SER A 117 -16.33 -59.26 5.83
CA SER A 117 -15.89 -58.85 4.51
C SER A 117 -15.49 -57.37 4.43
N ARG A 118 -14.18 -57.11 4.34
CA ARG A 118 -13.62 -55.78 4.09
C ARG A 118 -14.20 -55.22 2.79
N PRO A 119 -15.05 -54.19 2.83
CA PRO A 119 -15.42 -53.50 1.60
C PRO A 119 -14.17 -52.81 1.07
N THR A 120 -13.69 -53.22 -0.09
CA THR A 120 -12.55 -52.56 -0.76
C THR A 120 -13.07 -51.27 -1.38
N PHE A 121 -13.29 -50.23 -0.56
CA PHE A 121 -13.66 -48.90 -1.04
C PHE A 121 -12.41 -48.04 -1.17
N LYS A 122 -12.31 -47.38 -2.33
CA LYS A 122 -11.24 -46.41 -2.62
C LYS A 122 -11.44 -45.17 -1.74
N PRO A 123 -10.42 -44.72 -0.99
CA PRO A 123 -10.47 -43.44 -0.27
C PRO A 123 -10.74 -42.30 -1.24
N LEU A 124 -11.49 -41.29 -0.78
CA LEU A 124 -11.64 -40.03 -1.51
C LEU A 124 -10.30 -39.28 -1.40
N THR A 125 -9.42 -39.35 -2.39
CA THR A 125 -8.10 -38.70 -2.34
C THR A 125 -8.22 -37.18 -2.45
N PHE A 126 -7.57 -36.46 -1.54
CA PHE A 126 -7.37 -35.02 -1.65
C PHE A 126 -6.31 -34.74 -2.72
N ASP A 127 -6.72 -34.16 -3.84
CA ASP A 127 -5.88 -33.93 -5.01
C ASP A 127 -5.13 -32.58 -4.99
N GLY A 128 -5.39 -31.74 -3.98
CA GLY A 128 -4.87 -30.38 -3.89
C GLY A 128 -5.43 -29.41 -4.94
N GLN A 129 -6.30 -29.87 -5.85
CA GLN A 129 -6.93 -29.05 -6.89
C GLN A 129 -8.24 -28.44 -6.38
N THR A 130 -8.97 -29.17 -5.54
CA THR A 130 -10.16 -28.66 -4.84
C THR A 130 -9.79 -28.06 -3.48
N SER A 131 -10.52 -27.01 -3.05
CA SER A 131 -10.23 -26.39 -1.75
C SER A 131 -10.53 -27.35 -0.60
N TRP A 132 -9.80 -27.21 0.51
CA TRP A 132 -9.97 -28.05 1.71
C TRP A 132 -11.42 -28.05 2.25
N THR A 133 -12.12 -26.92 2.14
CA THR A 133 -13.52 -26.80 2.56
C THR A 133 -14.46 -27.64 1.71
N VAL A 134 -14.27 -27.64 0.38
CA VAL A 134 -15.05 -28.45 -0.55
C VAL A 134 -14.79 -29.94 -0.31
N PHE A 135 -13.52 -30.30 -0.12
CA PHE A 135 -13.14 -31.66 0.23
C PHE A 135 -13.81 -32.13 1.52
N LYS A 136 -13.78 -31.31 2.60
CA LYS A 136 -14.43 -31.63 3.88
C LYS A 136 -15.94 -31.82 3.74
N THR A 137 -16.63 -30.98 2.96
CA THR A 137 -18.07 -31.14 2.72
C THR A 137 -18.37 -32.45 1.97
N GLN A 138 -17.59 -32.77 0.94
CA GLN A 138 -17.75 -34.02 0.19
C GLN A 138 -17.47 -35.24 1.09
N PHE A 139 -16.41 -35.17 1.90
CA PHE A 139 -16.05 -36.20 2.87
C PHE A 139 -17.15 -36.43 3.91
N ASP A 140 -17.76 -35.36 4.44
CA ASP A 140 -18.83 -35.44 5.44
C ASP A 140 -20.13 -35.99 4.84
N VAL A 141 -20.46 -35.65 3.59
CA VAL A 141 -21.61 -36.25 2.86
C VAL A 141 -21.38 -37.74 2.60
N VAL A 142 -20.21 -38.12 2.10
CA VAL A 142 -19.84 -39.51 1.81
C VAL A 142 -19.80 -40.35 3.09
N SER A 143 -19.25 -39.82 4.18
CA SER A 143 -19.20 -40.54 5.45
C SER A 143 -20.59 -40.72 6.08
N SER A 144 -21.47 -39.71 5.99
CA SER A 144 -22.83 -39.78 6.53
C SER A 144 -23.73 -40.72 5.73
N THR A 145 -23.64 -40.69 4.39
CA THR A 145 -24.39 -41.59 3.50
C THR A 145 -23.99 -43.05 3.68
N ASN A 146 -22.72 -43.29 4.02
CA ASN A 146 -22.20 -44.62 4.27
C ASN A 146 -22.28 -45.05 5.75
N GLY A 147 -22.82 -44.21 6.64
CA GLY A 147 -22.96 -44.54 8.06
C GLY A 147 -21.64 -44.79 8.78
N TRP A 148 -20.54 -44.16 8.36
CA TRP A 148 -19.22 -44.38 8.94
C TRP A 148 -19.19 -44.00 10.42
N THR A 149 -18.56 -44.85 11.23
CA THR A 149 -18.18 -44.55 12.60
C THR A 149 -17.08 -43.49 12.62
N ASP A 150 -16.91 -42.79 13.75
CA ASP A 150 -15.87 -41.78 13.89
C ASP A 150 -14.46 -42.36 13.67
N PHE A 151 -14.25 -43.63 14.03
CA PHE A 151 -13.01 -44.34 13.78
C PHE A 151 -12.74 -44.56 12.27
N GLU A 152 -13.76 -44.94 11.50
CA GLU A 152 -13.65 -45.10 10.04
C GLU A 152 -13.45 -43.75 9.35
N LYS A 153 -14.11 -42.69 9.82
CA LYS A 153 -13.88 -41.32 9.34
C LYS A 153 -12.44 -40.88 9.55
N VAL A 154 -11.87 -41.12 10.72
CA VAL A 154 -10.46 -40.76 10.99
C VAL A 154 -9.52 -41.59 10.13
N SER A 155 -9.72 -42.91 10.05
CA SER A 155 -8.88 -43.81 9.25
C SER A 155 -8.86 -43.40 7.78
N GLN A 156 -10.02 -43.06 7.23
CA GLN A 156 -10.12 -42.70 5.82
C GLN A 156 -9.67 -41.27 5.54
N LEU A 157 -9.86 -40.33 6.47
CA LEU A 157 -9.32 -38.98 6.34
C LEU A 157 -7.78 -39.01 6.29
N VAL A 158 -7.15 -39.86 7.09
CA VAL A 158 -5.69 -40.07 7.08
C VAL A 158 -5.23 -40.72 5.77
N ALA A 159 -5.97 -41.68 5.24
CA ALA A 159 -5.65 -42.33 3.97
C ALA A 159 -5.88 -41.44 2.73
N SER A 160 -6.62 -40.35 2.90
CA SER A 160 -7.02 -39.42 1.85
C SER A 160 -6.09 -38.20 1.70
N LEU A 161 -5.27 -37.92 2.71
CA LEU A 161 -4.27 -36.84 2.75
C LEU A 161 -2.94 -37.30 2.15
#